data_AF-A0A3S4NCZ2-F1
#
_entry.id   AF-A0A3S4NCZ2-F1
#
_cell.length_a   1.000
_cell.length_b   1.000
_cell.length_c   1.000
_cell.angle_alpha   90.00
_cell.angle_beta   90.00
_cell.angle_gamma   90.00
#
_symmetry.space_group_name_H-M   'P 1'
#
loop_
_entity.id
_entity.type
_entity.pdbx_description
1 polymer ?
#
loop_
_entity_poly.entity_id
_entity_poly.type
_entity_poly.pdbx_seq_one_letter_code
_entity_poly.pdbx_strand_id
1 'polypeptide(L)'
;MTNEEKTPFAKMPNAWIREGGLKLFGDRDKQGEVSRAELNISLSCLKVYIAICTRAHFPTGVAKTTYEQLSQLTEQSRAVVSRALTLLESYGLIECHSPSRRGGTIITVARWSETGWAQIPKRWLLTAREWKTGAIGPKGVLQKLRQFRFDNRLSLRALKVYLVLLAYRDSGKGEGEGLAIISYTRIADVACIGRYEVSDAITKLLEMNLITFRTGDYREGDNVDFDRTNRYLIRGLNVQWQGAAAEAKGAKRSSKNESAASIKTANKFVSSAP
;
A
#
# COMPACT_ATOMS: atom_id res chain seq x y z
N MET A 1 -26.35 10.76 -3.50
CA MET A 1 -24.96 10.27 -3.57
C MET A 1 -24.23 10.81 -2.35
N THR A 2 -24.00 9.96 -1.35
CA THR A 2 -23.36 10.35 -0.08
C THR A 2 -21.86 10.55 -0.28
N ASN A 3 -21.25 11.52 0.43
CA ASN A 3 -19.83 11.89 0.32
C ASN A 3 -18.82 10.75 0.59
N GLU A 4 -19.28 9.60 1.07
CA GLU A 4 -18.45 8.45 1.49
C GLU A 4 -17.84 7.68 0.30
N GLU A 5 -18.51 7.66 -0.86
CA GLU A 5 -18.01 6.97 -2.06
C GLU A 5 -16.75 7.63 -2.67
N LYS A 6 -16.43 8.87 -2.27
CA LYS A 6 -15.27 9.64 -2.78
C LYS A 6 -14.03 9.57 -1.87
N THR A 7 -13.99 8.68 -0.88
CA THR A 7 -12.79 8.52 -0.06
C THR A 7 -11.62 7.98 -0.89
N PRO A 8 -10.44 8.65 -0.92
CA PRO A 8 -9.31 8.22 -1.74
C PRO A 8 -8.63 6.95 -1.22
N PHE A 9 -9.04 6.48 -0.03
CA PHE A 9 -8.46 5.33 0.65
C PHE A 9 -9.51 4.32 1.11
N ALA A 10 -9.08 3.07 1.28
CA ALA A 10 -9.86 2.01 1.92
C ALA A 10 -9.32 1.72 3.31
N LYS A 11 -10.18 1.23 4.19
CA LYS A 11 -9.77 0.71 5.49
C LYS A 11 -9.38 -0.76 5.34
N MET A 12 -8.33 -1.17 6.03
CA MET A 12 -7.89 -2.55 6.12
C MET A 12 -7.49 -2.85 7.57
N PRO A 13 -7.99 -3.93 8.20
CA PRO A 13 -7.49 -4.39 9.49
C PRO A 13 -5.99 -4.69 9.41
N ASN A 14 -5.20 -4.20 10.36
CA ASN A 14 -3.74 -4.37 10.37
C ASN A 14 -3.22 -5.25 11.52
N ALA A 15 -4.05 -5.57 12.51
CA ALA A 15 -3.67 -6.39 13.67
C ALA A 15 -3.15 -7.77 13.27
N TRP A 16 -3.91 -8.49 12.43
CA TRP A 16 -3.51 -9.83 11.95
C TRP A 16 -2.19 -9.80 11.17
N ILE A 17 -1.87 -8.70 10.48
CA ILE A 17 -0.58 -8.54 9.79
C ILE A 17 0.54 -8.35 10.83
N ARG A 18 0.32 -7.51 11.85
CA ARG A 18 1.31 -7.25 12.91
C ARG A 18 1.60 -8.49 13.75
N GLU A 19 0.61 -9.34 13.95
CA GLU A 19 0.70 -10.66 14.61
C GLU A 19 1.44 -11.71 13.76
N GLY A 20 1.75 -11.40 12.49
CA GLY A 20 2.45 -12.32 11.60
C GLY A 20 1.54 -13.28 10.83
N GLY A 21 0.25 -12.97 10.67
CA GLY A 21 -0.68 -13.78 9.88
C GLY A 21 -0.31 -13.94 8.41
N LEU A 22 0.63 -13.13 7.89
CA LEU A 22 1.22 -13.32 6.55
C LEU A 22 2.04 -14.62 6.42
N LYS A 23 2.39 -15.27 7.54
CA LYS A 23 3.01 -16.61 7.59
C LYS A 23 2.11 -17.70 7.01
N LEU A 24 0.78 -17.53 7.09
CA LEU A 24 -0.20 -18.50 6.60
C LEU A 24 -0.21 -18.61 5.06
N PHE A 25 0.30 -17.60 4.36
CA PHE A 25 0.35 -17.57 2.90
C PHE A 25 1.73 -18.04 2.41
N GLY A 26 1.89 -19.33 2.17
CA GLY A 26 3.16 -19.94 1.78
C GLY A 26 3.34 -20.13 0.28
N ASP A 27 4.54 -20.51 -0.11
CA ASP A 27 4.86 -21.11 -1.42
C ASP A 27 5.20 -22.61 -1.30
N ARG A 28 5.06 -23.18 -0.09
CA ARG A 28 5.36 -24.57 0.22
C ARG A 28 4.07 -25.37 0.43
N ASP A 29 4.03 -26.58 -0.08
CA ASP A 29 2.95 -27.54 0.17
C ASP A 29 3.06 -28.17 1.57
N LYS A 30 2.09 -29.01 1.94
CA LYS A 30 2.05 -29.77 3.20
C LYS A 30 3.28 -30.65 3.43
N GLN A 31 3.97 -31.03 2.34
CA GLN A 31 5.20 -31.82 2.35
C GLN A 31 6.48 -30.96 2.41
N GLY A 32 6.36 -29.63 2.48
CA GLY A 32 7.50 -28.70 2.57
C GLY A 32 8.15 -28.34 1.23
N GLU A 33 7.70 -28.96 0.14
CA GLU A 33 8.17 -28.70 -1.23
C GLU A 33 7.57 -27.42 -1.82
N VAL A 34 8.35 -26.73 -2.66
CA VAL A 34 7.90 -25.50 -3.32
C VAL A 34 6.86 -25.85 -4.39
N SER A 35 5.60 -25.49 -4.13
CA SER A 35 4.48 -25.79 -5.02
C SER A 35 3.98 -24.52 -5.71
N ARG A 36 3.96 -24.55 -7.05
CA ARG A 36 3.41 -23.45 -7.87
C ARG A 36 1.94 -23.21 -7.59
N ALA A 37 1.19 -24.26 -7.30
CA ALA A 37 -0.23 -24.16 -6.98
C ALA A 37 -0.45 -23.36 -5.70
N GLU A 38 0.36 -23.64 -4.66
CA GLU A 38 0.26 -22.97 -3.36
C GLU A 38 0.71 -21.50 -3.43
N LEU A 39 1.77 -21.24 -4.19
CA LEU A 39 2.22 -19.88 -4.48
C LEU A 39 1.12 -19.05 -5.18
N ASN A 40 0.53 -19.61 -6.24
CA ASN A 40 -0.48 -18.90 -7.02
C ASN A 40 -1.76 -18.67 -6.24
N ILE A 41 -2.21 -19.65 -5.44
CA ILE A 41 -3.39 -19.45 -4.58
C ILE A 41 -3.10 -18.41 -3.49
N SER A 42 -1.94 -18.46 -2.82
CA SER A 42 -1.55 -17.46 -1.82
C SER A 42 -1.50 -16.05 -2.40
N LEU A 43 -0.90 -15.87 -3.58
CA LEU A 43 -0.88 -14.60 -4.28
C LEU A 43 -2.31 -14.12 -4.62
N SER A 44 -3.16 -15.04 -5.05
CA SER A 44 -4.57 -14.77 -5.36
C SER A 44 -5.35 -14.32 -4.13
N CYS A 45 -5.16 -14.99 -3.00
CA CYS A 45 -5.83 -14.65 -1.74
C CYS A 45 -5.50 -13.23 -1.30
N LEU A 46 -4.23 -12.84 -1.34
CA LEU A 46 -3.83 -11.48 -0.98
C LEU A 46 -4.40 -10.43 -1.95
N LYS A 47 -4.46 -10.72 -3.25
CA LYS A 47 -5.09 -9.83 -4.25
C LYS A 47 -6.59 -9.67 -4.01
N VAL A 48 -7.28 -10.79 -3.82
CA VAL A 48 -8.73 -10.82 -3.54
C VAL A 48 -9.03 -10.12 -2.23
N TYR A 49 -8.23 -10.32 -1.18
CA TYR A 49 -8.39 -9.64 0.09
C TYR A 49 -8.28 -8.11 -0.05
N ILE A 50 -7.27 -7.61 -0.77
CA ILE A 50 -7.14 -6.17 -1.08
C ILE A 50 -8.38 -5.70 -1.88
N ALA A 51 -8.84 -6.47 -2.86
CA ALA A 51 -10.03 -6.14 -3.64
C ALA A 51 -11.30 -6.06 -2.77
N ILE A 52 -11.49 -6.98 -1.83
CA ILE A 52 -12.61 -6.95 -0.87
C ILE A 52 -12.50 -5.71 0.02
N CYS A 53 -11.33 -5.44 0.60
CA CYS A 53 -11.12 -4.26 1.46
C CYS A 53 -11.37 -2.94 0.70
N THR A 54 -11.02 -2.87 -0.58
CA THR A 54 -11.29 -1.68 -1.40
C THR A 54 -12.77 -1.47 -1.70
N ARG A 55 -13.57 -2.55 -1.78
CA ARG A 55 -15.04 -2.50 -1.94
C ARG A 55 -15.81 -2.41 -0.62
N ALA A 56 -15.19 -2.76 0.50
CA ALA A 56 -15.84 -2.79 1.80
C ALA A 56 -16.35 -1.39 2.20
N HIS A 57 -17.55 -1.37 2.77
CA HIS A 57 -18.17 -0.16 3.28
C HIS A 57 -17.44 0.30 4.55
N PHE A 58 -17.09 1.59 4.62
CA PHE A 58 -16.17 2.11 5.63
C PHE A 58 -16.61 1.86 7.10
N PRO A 59 -17.84 2.18 7.51
CA PRO A 59 -18.26 1.97 8.89
C PRO A 59 -18.55 0.51 9.23
N THR A 60 -19.05 -0.30 8.29
CA THR A 60 -19.53 -1.66 8.59
C THR A 60 -18.54 -2.78 8.24
N GLY A 61 -17.57 -2.54 7.36
CA GLY A 61 -16.66 -3.58 6.88
C GLY A 61 -17.30 -4.62 5.96
N VAL A 62 -18.53 -4.36 5.53
CA VAL A 62 -19.29 -5.25 4.66
C VAL A 62 -19.05 -4.86 3.21
N ALA A 63 -18.62 -5.82 2.41
CA ALA A 63 -18.48 -5.73 0.97
C ALA A 63 -19.60 -6.53 0.29
N LYS A 64 -20.51 -5.83 -0.39
CA LYS A 64 -21.49 -6.47 -1.28
C LYS A 64 -20.86 -6.65 -2.65
N THR A 65 -20.62 -7.88 -3.07
CA THR A 65 -19.97 -8.15 -4.36
C THR A 65 -20.36 -9.51 -4.93
N THR A 66 -20.19 -9.70 -6.24
CA THR A 66 -20.36 -11.00 -6.90
C THR A 66 -19.01 -11.60 -7.25
N TYR A 67 -18.99 -12.92 -7.47
CA TYR A 67 -17.79 -13.60 -7.96
C TYR A 67 -17.28 -13.02 -9.27
N GLU A 68 -18.19 -12.62 -10.17
CA GLU A 68 -17.85 -11.98 -11.44
C GLU A 68 -17.17 -10.62 -11.23
N GLN A 69 -17.67 -9.80 -10.31
CA GLN A 69 -17.07 -8.50 -9.98
C GLN A 69 -15.67 -8.65 -9.38
N LEU A 70 -15.49 -9.62 -8.47
CA LEU A 70 -14.16 -9.91 -7.90
C LEU A 70 -13.20 -10.45 -8.97
N SER A 71 -13.69 -11.31 -9.85
CA SER A 71 -12.92 -11.86 -10.98
C SER A 71 -12.44 -10.74 -11.91
N GLN A 72 -13.30 -9.77 -12.21
CA GLN A 72 -12.95 -8.60 -13.03
C GLN A 72 -11.96 -7.67 -12.31
N LEU A 73 -12.17 -7.40 -11.01
CA LEU A 73 -11.30 -6.52 -10.23
C LEU A 73 -9.87 -7.03 -10.08
N THR A 74 -9.73 -8.34 -9.93
CA THR A 74 -8.44 -9.00 -9.69
C THR A 74 -7.82 -9.57 -10.97
N GLU A 75 -8.56 -9.55 -12.09
CA GLU A 75 -8.25 -10.25 -13.34
C GLU A 75 -7.93 -11.74 -13.12
N GLN A 76 -8.76 -12.41 -12.32
CA GLN A 76 -8.61 -13.83 -12.00
C GLN A 76 -9.81 -14.63 -12.46
N SER A 77 -9.61 -15.92 -12.73
CA SER A 77 -10.74 -16.80 -13.05
C SER A 77 -11.64 -16.99 -11.84
N ARG A 78 -12.94 -17.19 -12.09
CA ARG A 78 -13.93 -17.42 -11.03
C ARG A 78 -13.57 -18.60 -10.11
N ALA A 79 -12.95 -19.64 -10.67
CA ALA A 79 -12.49 -20.80 -9.89
C ALA A 79 -11.36 -20.42 -8.92
N VAL A 80 -10.40 -19.59 -9.34
CA VAL A 80 -9.31 -19.12 -8.48
C VAL A 80 -9.86 -18.19 -7.38
N VAL A 81 -10.78 -17.29 -7.72
CA VAL A 81 -11.44 -16.42 -6.74
C VAL A 81 -12.21 -17.24 -5.70
N SER A 82 -12.95 -18.26 -6.13
CA SER A 82 -13.69 -19.14 -5.21
C SER A 82 -12.78 -19.86 -4.22
N ARG A 83 -11.68 -20.45 -4.72
CA ARG A 83 -10.66 -21.08 -3.86
C ARG A 83 -10.02 -20.08 -2.91
N ALA A 84 -9.74 -18.86 -3.40
CA ALA A 84 -9.15 -17.80 -2.59
C ALA A 84 -10.09 -17.35 -1.46
N LEU A 85 -11.39 -17.20 -1.75
CA LEU A 85 -12.39 -16.86 -0.73
C LEU A 85 -12.51 -17.95 0.34
N THR A 86 -12.53 -19.22 -0.08
CA THR A 86 -12.58 -20.36 0.86
C THR A 86 -11.37 -20.37 1.81
N LEU A 87 -10.19 -20.05 1.28
CA LEU A 87 -8.95 -20.01 2.06
C LEU A 87 -8.86 -18.78 2.96
N LEU A 88 -9.35 -17.62 2.51
CA LEU A 88 -9.45 -16.42 3.34
C LEU A 88 -10.44 -16.61 4.51
N GLU A 89 -11.53 -17.34 4.28
CA GLU A 89 -12.51 -17.71 5.29
C GLU A 89 -11.94 -18.72 6.28
N SER A 90 -11.21 -19.75 5.81
CA SER A 90 -10.56 -20.71 6.71
C SER A 90 -9.47 -20.08 7.60
N TYR A 91 -8.85 -18.99 7.14
CA TYR A 91 -7.90 -18.19 7.93
C TYR A 91 -8.59 -17.16 8.84
N GLY A 92 -9.92 -17.08 8.83
CA GLY A 92 -10.69 -16.16 9.65
C GLY A 92 -10.48 -14.68 9.30
N LEU A 93 -10.11 -14.38 8.04
CA LEU A 93 -9.92 -13.01 7.57
C LEU A 93 -11.20 -12.40 7.00
N ILE A 94 -12.12 -13.24 6.53
CA ILE A 94 -13.42 -12.85 6.00
C ILE A 94 -14.49 -13.85 6.45
N GLU A 95 -15.74 -13.41 6.44
CA GLU A 95 -16.91 -14.25 6.59
C GLU A 95 -17.80 -14.09 5.37
N CYS A 96 -18.13 -15.19 4.70
CA CYS A 96 -18.97 -15.16 3.50
C CYS A 96 -20.41 -15.52 3.84
N HIS A 97 -21.32 -14.55 3.70
CA HIS A 97 -22.75 -14.78 3.77
C HIS A 97 -23.34 -14.79 2.35
N SER A 98 -23.96 -15.89 1.97
CA SER A 98 -24.71 -15.98 0.70
C SER A 98 -26.21 -15.86 0.98
N PRO A 99 -26.78 -14.65 1.06
CA PRO A 99 -28.22 -14.50 1.10
C PRO A 99 -28.77 -14.95 -0.26
N SER A 100 -29.64 -15.97 -0.25
CA SER A 100 -30.48 -16.50 -1.34
C SER A 100 -30.13 -16.06 -2.79
N ARG A 101 -29.84 -17.04 -3.66
CA ARG A 101 -29.65 -17.10 -5.14
C ARG A 101 -29.65 -15.84 -6.05
N ARG A 102 -30.26 -14.71 -5.70
CA ARG A 102 -30.32 -13.46 -6.50
C ARG A 102 -29.66 -12.23 -5.84
N GLY A 103 -29.23 -12.30 -4.57
CA GLY A 103 -28.76 -11.14 -3.80
C GLY A 103 -27.27 -10.78 -3.91
N GLY A 104 -26.45 -11.59 -4.58
CA GLY A 104 -24.99 -11.47 -4.53
C GLY A 104 -24.39 -11.99 -3.21
N THR A 105 -23.06 -12.05 -3.12
CA THR A 105 -22.36 -12.49 -1.91
C THR A 105 -22.12 -11.28 -1.00
N ILE A 106 -22.52 -11.39 0.26
CA ILE A 106 -22.18 -10.41 1.29
C ILE A 106 -20.95 -10.93 2.00
N ILE A 107 -19.83 -10.22 1.87
CA ILE A 107 -18.57 -10.59 2.51
C ILE A 107 -18.31 -9.59 3.63
N THR A 108 -18.15 -10.09 4.85
CA THR A 108 -17.76 -9.28 6.00
C THR A 108 -16.26 -9.44 6.21
N VAL A 109 -15.51 -8.35 6.32
CA VAL A 109 -14.09 -8.42 6.68
C VAL A 109 -13.97 -8.62 8.19
N ALA A 110 -13.29 -9.67 8.62
CA ALA A 110 -13.10 -9.93 10.04
C ALA A 110 -12.26 -8.83 10.70
N ARG A 111 -12.38 -8.67 12.03
CA ARG A 111 -11.58 -7.72 12.81
C ARG A 111 -11.70 -6.26 12.36
N TRP A 112 -12.82 -5.90 11.74
CA TRP A 112 -13.01 -4.54 11.19
C TRP A 112 -13.10 -3.45 12.26
N SER A 113 -13.62 -3.79 13.44
CA SER A 113 -13.83 -2.87 14.57
C SER A 113 -12.61 -2.74 15.50
N GLU A 114 -11.53 -3.48 15.25
CA GLU A 114 -10.34 -3.45 16.11
C GLU A 114 -9.59 -2.12 16.09
N THR A 115 -8.83 -1.87 17.17
CA THR A 115 -8.00 -0.69 17.33
C THR A 115 -6.78 -0.78 16.41
N GLY A 116 -6.79 0.01 15.34
CA GLY A 116 -5.70 0.06 14.38
C GLY A 116 -6.16 -0.41 13.00
N TRP A 117 -5.96 0.44 12.00
CA TRP A 117 -6.27 0.12 10.62
C TRP A 117 -5.25 0.75 9.70
N ALA A 118 -5.00 0.06 8.60
CA ALA A 118 -4.17 0.52 7.51
C ALA A 118 -5.03 1.20 6.43
N GLN A 119 -4.46 2.23 5.80
CA GLN A 119 -5.08 2.94 4.69
C GLN A 119 -4.59 2.35 3.36
N ILE A 120 -5.49 1.79 2.54
CA ILE A 120 -5.15 1.32 1.20
C ILE A 120 -5.39 2.47 0.19
N PRO A 121 -4.43 2.84 -0.68
CA PRO A 121 -4.64 3.86 -1.71
C PRO A 121 -5.57 3.36 -2.84
N LYS A 122 -6.90 3.55 -2.70
CA LYS A 122 -7.87 3.14 -3.74
C LYS A 122 -7.56 3.78 -5.09
N ARG A 123 -7.32 5.11 -5.08
CA ARG A 123 -7.11 5.89 -6.32
C ARG A 123 -5.87 5.46 -7.12
N TRP A 124 -4.83 4.99 -6.44
CA TRP A 124 -3.57 4.62 -7.09
C TRP A 124 -3.54 3.17 -7.55
N LEU A 125 -4.32 2.31 -6.89
CA LEU A 125 -4.49 0.92 -7.29
C LEU A 125 -5.52 0.76 -8.42
N LEU A 126 -6.56 1.61 -8.45
CA LEU A 126 -7.62 1.63 -9.47
C LEU A 126 -7.25 2.47 -10.69
N THR A 127 -7.90 2.20 -11.82
CA THR A 127 -7.69 2.96 -13.07
C THR A 127 -8.27 4.37 -12.96
N ALA A 128 -7.59 5.38 -13.52
CA ALA A 128 -7.99 6.79 -13.50
C ALA A 128 -9.41 7.08 -14.02
N ARG A 129 -9.95 6.21 -14.89
CA ARG A 129 -11.33 6.32 -15.43
C ARG A 129 -12.39 6.04 -14.38
N GLU A 130 -12.12 5.15 -13.42
CA GLU A 130 -13.08 4.69 -12.41
C GLU A 130 -13.14 5.65 -11.22
N TRP A 131 -12.00 6.25 -10.85
CA TRP A 131 -11.93 7.26 -9.79
C TRP A 131 -12.81 8.49 -10.07
N LYS A 132 -12.85 8.98 -11.32
CA LYS A 132 -13.63 10.18 -11.68
C LYS A 132 -15.15 9.99 -11.53
N THR A 133 -15.63 8.75 -11.61
CA THR A 133 -17.06 8.45 -11.53
C THR A 133 -17.54 8.26 -10.09
N GLY A 134 -16.65 8.21 -9.09
CA GLY A 134 -16.99 8.07 -7.67
C GLY A 134 -17.54 6.68 -7.29
N ALA A 135 -18.05 5.92 -8.25
CA ALA A 135 -18.38 4.52 -8.09
C ALA A 135 -17.21 3.66 -8.58
N ILE A 136 -16.82 2.65 -7.80
CA ILE A 136 -16.16 1.46 -8.34
C ILE A 136 -17.23 0.79 -9.21
N GLY A 137 -17.33 1.25 -10.46
CA GLY A 137 -18.24 0.68 -11.43
C GLY A 137 -17.99 -0.82 -11.56
N PRO A 138 -18.94 -1.57 -12.14
CA PRO A 138 -18.82 -3.02 -12.30
C PRO A 138 -17.54 -3.44 -13.06
N LYS A 139 -16.94 -2.54 -13.84
CA LYS A 139 -15.73 -2.77 -14.66
C LYS A 139 -14.42 -2.34 -13.98
N GLY A 140 -14.45 -2.11 -12.68
CA GLY A 140 -13.28 -1.72 -11.89
C GLY A 140 -12.11 -2.67 -12.08
N VAL A 141 -10.91 -2.20 -12.44
CA VAL A 141 -9.71 -3.06 -12.51
C VAL A 141 -8.56 -2.48 -11.67
N LEU A 142 -7.99 -3.33 -10.80
CA LEU A 142 -6.80 -3.00 -10.01
C LEU A 142 -5.53 -3.16 -10.87
N GLN A 143 -5.26 -2.20 -11.75
CA GLN A 143 -4.17 -2.24 -12.74
C GLN A 143 -2.79 -2.50 -12.14
N LYS A 144 -2.53 -1.98 -10.94
CA LYS A 144 -1.25 -2.21 -10.25
C LYS A 144 -1.14 -3.64 -9.71
N LEU A 145 -2.25 -4.26 -9.31
CA LEU A 145 -2.24 -5.66 -8.88
C LEU A 145 -2.04 -6.65 -10.04
N ARG A 146 -2.36 -6.23 -11.27
CA ARG A 146 -2.08 -7.01 -12.50
C ARG A 146 -0.59 -7.26 -12.71
N GLN A 147 0.25 -6.29 -12.33
CA GLN A 147 1.70 -6.37 -12.56
C GLN A 147 2.36 -7.48 -11.73
N PHE A 148 1.71 -7.95 -10.66
CA PHE A 148 2.10 -9.15 -9.94
C PHE A 148 1.73 -10.39 -10.78
N ARG A 149 2.67 -10.87 -11.58
CA ARG A 149 2.50 -12.09 -12.39
C ARG A 149 2.42 -13.32 -11.50
N PHE A 150 1.59 -14.29 -11.90
CA PHE A 150 1.58 -15.65 -11.37
C PHE A 150 2.92 -16.35 -11.69
N ASP A 151 3.23 -17.41 -10.93
CA ASP A 151 4.47 -18.20 -11.01
C ASP A 151 5.77 -17.49 -10.60
N ASN A 152 5.70 -16.24 -10.15
CA ASN A 152 6.85 -15.52 -9.63
C ASN A 152 6.81 -15.42 -8.10
N ARG A 153 7.78 -16.05 -7.42
CA ARG A 153 7.97 -15.95 -5.96
C ARG A 153 8.16 -14.51 -5.51
N LEU A 154 8.82 -13.70 -6.33
CA LEU A 154 9.01 -12.27 -6.08
C LEU A 154 7.68 -11.52 -6.01
N SER A 155 6.69 -11.89 -6.81
CA SER A 155 5.36 -11.25 -6.78
C SER A 155 4.66 -11.46 -5.43
N LEU A 156 4.69 -12.68 -4.90
CA LEU A 156 4.10 -13.00 -3.59
C LEU A 156 4.83 -12.25 -2.47
N ARG A 157 6.17 -12.28 -2.50
CA ARG A 157 7.02 -11.59 -1.52
C ARG A 157 6.80 -10.08 -1.54
N ALA A 158 6.80 -9.47 -2.72
CA ALA A 158 6.53 -8.05 -2.89
C ALA A 158 5.14 -7.67 -2.36
N LEU A 159 4.11 -8.49 -2.63
CA LEU A 159 2.76 -8.21 -2.12
C LEU A 159 2.68 -8.31 -0.59
N LYS A 160 3.33 -9.31 0.01
CA LYS A 160 3.45 -9.42 1.47
C LYS A 160 4.16 -8.22 2.08
N VAL A 161 5.31 -7.84 1.53
CA VAL A 161 6.06 -6.64 1.99
C VAL A 161 5.20 -5.40 1.86
N TYR A 162 4.46 -5.24 0.76
CA TYR A 162 3.54 -4.12 0.58
C TYR A 162 2.45 -4.07 1.68
N LEU A 163 1.86 -5.21 2.03
CA LEU A 163 0.88 -5.30 3.12
C LEU A 163 1.50 -4.98 4.49
N VAL A 164 2.73 -5.41 4.76
CA VAL A 164 3.46 -5.02 5.98
C VAL A 164 3.67 -3.50 6.02
N LEU A 165 4.15 -2.90 4.92
CA LEU A 165 4.33 -1.46 4.85
C LEU A 165 3.02 -0.71 5.09
N LEU A 166 1.90 -1.19 4.54
CA LEU A 166 0.56 -0.63 4.82
C LEU A 166 0.17 -0.76 6.29
N ALA A 167 0.48 -1.90 6.93
CA ALA A 167 0.13 -2.19 8.32
C ALA A 167 0.92 -1.37 9.36
N TYR A 168 2.18 -1.06 9.05
CA TYR A 168 3.10 -0.29 9.90
C TYR A 168 3.15 1.20 9.56
N ARG A 169 2.49 1.61 8.47
CA ARG A 169 2.31 3.01 8.14
C ARG A 169 1.59 3.72 9.29
N ASP A 170 2.11 4.86 9.69
CA ASP A 170 1.40 5.74 10.61
C ASP A 170 0.15 6.34 9.93
N SER A 171 -0.98 6.27 10.62
CA SER A 171 -2.28 6.68 10.10
C SER A 171 -2.49 8.20 10.09
N GLY A 172 -1.50 8.99 10.56
CA GLY A 172 -1.49 10.45 10.43
C GLY A 172 -2.65 11.13 11.16
N LYS A 173 -3.17 10.52 12.22
CA LYS A 173 -4.20 11.13 13.08
C LYS A 173 -3.63 12.18 14.04
N GLY A 174 -2.31 12.16 14.25
CA GLY A 174 -1.52 13.28 14.76
C GLY A 174 -0.55 13.75 13.68
N GLU A 175 0.38 14.62 14.02
CA GLU A 175 1.44 15.24 13.19
C GLU A 175 2.39 14.24 12.46
N GLY A 176 2.01 12.97 12.35
CA GLY A 176 2.73 11.91 11.68
C GLY A 176 2.74 12.06 10.16
N GLU A 177 3.92 11.90 9.59
CA GLU A 177 4.26 12.14 8.20
C GLU A 177 3.75 11.06 7.22
N GLY A 178 2.87 10.16 7.70
CA GLY A 178 2.30 9.05 6.92
C GLY A 178 3.34 8.06 6.39
N LEU A 179 4.52 8.02 7.00
CA LEU A 179 5.62 7.12 6.68
C LEU A 179 5.42 5.74 7.34
N ALA A 180 5.94 4.70 6.68
CA ALA A 180 6.18 3.42 7.30
C ALA A 180 7.66 3.36 7.69
N ILE A 181 7.94 3.45 8.99
CA ILE A 181 9.28 3.34 9.57
C ILE A 181 9.43 1.89 10.05
N ILE A 182 10.21 1.09 9.31
CA ILE A 182 10.39 -0.33 9.65
C ILE A 182 11.74 -0.84 9.13
N SER A 183 12.41 -1.66 9.95
CA SER A 183 13.68 -2.29 9.59
C SER A 183 13.51 -3.52 8.69
N TYR A 184 14.54 -3.88 7.94
CA TYR A 184 14.54 -5.09 7.11
C TYR A 184 14.33 -6.38 7.91
N THR A 185 14.89 -6.46 9.12
CA THR A 185 14.71 -7.61 10.01
C THR A 185 13.24 -7.76 10.41
N ARG A 186 12.59 -6.65 10.79
CA ARG A 186 11.18 -6.70 11.18
C ARG A 186 10.26 -7.04 10.00
N ILE A 187 10.54 -6.52 8.80
CA ILE A 187 9.80 -6.93 7.59
C ILE A 187 9.95 -8.44 7.35
N ALA A 188 11.17 -8.97 7.44
CA ALA A 188 11.45 -10.40 7.23
C ALA A 188 10.69 -11.28 8.22
N ASP A 189 10.68 -10.90 9.50
CA ASP A 189 10.01 -11.66 10.58
C ASP A 189 8.48 -11.69 10.40
N VAL A 190 7.89 -10.54 10.05
CA VAL A 190 6.44 -10.39 9.92
C VAL A 190 5.92 -11.01 8.63
N ALA A 191 6.62 -10.78 7.51
CA ALA A 191 6.22 -11.33 6.20
C ALA A 191 6.64 -12.81 6.02
N CYS A 192 7.53 -13.31 6.88
CA CYS A 192 8.14 -14.64 6.78
C CYS A 192 8.86 -14.84 5.44
N ILE A 193 9.79 -13.93 5.14
CA ILE A 193 10.57 -13.89 3.92
C ILE A 193 12.06 -13.82 4.30
N GLY A 194 12.94 -14.43 3.50
CA GLY A 194 14.38 -14.32 3.75
C GLY A 194 14.84 -12.86 3.69
N ARG A 195 15.73 -12.44 4.60
CA ARG A 195 16.19 -11.04 4.68
C ARG A 195 16.77 -10.51 3.35
N TYR A 196 17.46 -11.37 2.60
CA TYR A 196 18.01 -11.06 1.28
C TYR A 196 16.93 -10.87 0.21
N GLU A 197 15.75 -11.47 0.38
CA GLU A 197 14.65 -11.40 -0.57
C GLU A 197 13.77 -10.16 -0.33
N VAL A 198 13.90 -9.53 0.85
CA VAL A 198 13.20 -8.29 1.18
C VAL A 198 13.70 -7.14 0.29
N SER A 199 15.00 -7.05 0.00
CA SER A 199 15.53 -6.02 -0.90
C SER A 199 14.97 -6.16 -2.30
N ASP A 200 14.91 -7.39 -2.84
CA ASP A 200 14.36 -7.64 -4.18
C ASP A 200 12.87 -7.29 -4.23
N ALA A 201 12.11 -7.65 -3.19
CA ALA A 201 10.71 -7.31 -3.06
C ALA A 201 10.49 -5.79 -3.03
N ILE A 202 11.32 -5.05 -2.31
CA ILE A 202 11.27 -3.57 -2.25
C ILE A 202 11.61 -2.96 -3.60
N THR A 203 12.67 -3.42 -4.26
CA THR A 203 13.04 -2.98 -5.62
C THR A 203 11.87 -3.19 -6.57
N LYS A 204 11.20 -4.35 -6.49
CA LYS A 204 10.02 -4.60 -7.31
C LYS A 204 8.88 -3.62 -7.03
N LEU A 205 8.63 -3.30 -5.77
CA LEU A 205 7.60 -2.33 -5.39
C LEU A 205 7.95 -0.89 -5.83
N LEU A 206 9.25 -0.54 -5.86
CA LEU A 206 9.75 0.73 -6.40
C LEU A 206 9.52 0.81 -7.92
N GLU A 207 9.88 -0.24 -8.68
CA GLU A 207 9.62 -0.32 -10.13
C GLU A 207 8.12 -0.16 -10.45
N MET A 208 7.26 -0.80 -9.65
CA MET A 208 5.81 -0.72 -9.80
C MET A 208 5.23 0.65 -9.39
N ASN A 209 6.07 1.54 -8.86
CA ASN A 209 5.72 2.85 -8.31
C ASN A 209 4.65 2.76 -7.20
N LEU A 210 4.68 1.70 -6.40
CA LEU A 210 3.79 1.52 -5.24
C LEU A 210 4.35 2.20 -3.99
N ILE A 211 5.68 2.23 -3.88
CA ILE A 211 6.38 2.85 -2.76
C ILE A 211 7.43 3.84 -3.26
N THR A 212 7.93 4.67 -2.36
CA THR A 212 9.12 5.48 -2.58
C THR A 212 9.97 5.40 -1.34
N PHE A 213 11.26 5.19 -1.56
CA PHE A 213 12.25 5.12 -0.50
C PHE A 213 12.75 6.53 -0.18
N ARG A 214 12.89 6.83 1.10
CA ARG A 214 13.62 8.00 1.59
C ARG A 214 14.64 7.52 2.62
N THR A 215 15.88 7.95 2.43
CA THR A 215 16.87 7.93 3.51
C THR A 215 16.40 8.89 4.59
N GLY A 216 16.59 8.54 5.87
CA GLY A 216 16.30 9.48 6.96
C GLY A 216 17.07 10.79 6.74
N ASP A 217 16.41 11.93 6.87
CA ASP A 217 17.07 13.23 6.78
C ASP A 217 18.00 13.39 7.98
N TYR A 218 19.27 13.71 7.72
CA TYR A 218 20.21 14.14 8.75
C TYR A 218 19.75 15.51 9.26
N ARG A 219 19.07 15.55 10.41
CA ARG A 219 18.82 16.79 11.13
C ARG A 219 19.95 17.01 12.12
N GLU A 220 20.84 17.94 11.77
CA GLU A 220 21.95 18.42 12.58
C GLU A 220 21.38 19.16 13.80
N GLY A 221 21.23 18.46 14.93
CA GLY A 221 20.70 19.06 16.17
C GLY A 221 20.24 18.05 17.23
N ASP A 222 19.85 16.85 16.83
CA ASP A 222 19.49 15.80 17.78
C ASP A 222 20.70 14.91 18.02
N ASN A 223 21.38 15.08 19.15
CA ASN A 223 22.40 14.16 19.71
C ASN A 223 21.78 12.81 20.13
N VAL A 224 20.86 12.28 19.32
CA VAL A 224 20.27 10.96 19.47
C VAL A 224 20.87 10.11 18.38
N ASP A 225 21.88 9.36 18.78
CA ASP A 225 22.42 8.25 18.01
C ASP A 225 21.26 7.40 17.44
N PHE A 226 21.26 7.22 16.12
CA PHE A 226 20.39 6.32 15.33
C PHE A 226 18.93 6.71 15.07
N ASP A 227 18.66 7.06 13.80
CA ASP A 227 17.54 6.47 13.07
C ASP A 227 17.93 6.07 11.64
N ARG A 228 18.83 5.07 11.54
CA ARG A 228 19.15 4.38 10.26
C ARG A 228 17.98 3.51 9.76
N THR A 229 16.80 3.61 10.37
CA THR A 229 15.65 2.82 9.99
C THR A 229 15.09 3.33 8.66
N ASN A 230 14.92 2.42 7.72
CA ASN A 230 14.41 2.74 6.40
C ASN A 230 13.00 3.34 6.48
N ARG A 231 12.79 4.44 5.76
CA ARG A 231 11.49 5.14 5.70
C ARG A 231 10.86 4.93 4.34
N TYR A 232 9.66 4.36 4.33
CA TYR A 232 8.90 4.10 3.11
C TYR A 232 7.68 5.00 3.02
N LEU A 233 7.54 5.68 1.88
CA LEU A 233 6.34 6.42 1.54
C LEU A 233 5.47 5.57 0.60
N ILE A 234 4.22 5.36 0.98
CA ILE A 234 3.23 4.66 0.14
C ILE A 234 2.61 5.69 -0.80
N ARG A 235 2.75 5.46 -2.12
CA ARG A 235 2.20 6.34 -3.14
C ARG A 235 0.67 6.23 -3.17
N GLY A 236 -0.01 7.33 -3.51
CA GLY A 236 -1.46 7.35 -3.73
C GLY A 236 -2.32 7.77 -2.54
N LEU A 237 -1.74 7.87 -1.36
CA LEU A 237 -2.35 8.52 -0.20
C LEU A 237 -1.78 9.94 -0.21
N ASN A 238 -2.64 10.96 -0.26
CA ASN A 238 -2.27 12.39 -0.35
C ASN A 238 -1.56 12.88 0.93
N VAL A 239 -0.42 12.28 1.26
CA VAL A 239 0.46 12.77 2.30
C VAL A 239 1.50 13.61 1.60
N GLN A 240 1.23 14.91 1.55
CA GLN A 240 2.29 15.87 1.26
C GLN A 240 3.17 15.93 2.51
N TRP A 241 4.40 15.44 2.37
CA TRP A 241 5.46 15.66 3.34
C TRP A 241 5.54 17.15 3.65
N GLN A 242 5.23 17.56 4.89
CA GLN A 242 5.30 18.97 5.28
C GLN A 242 6.74 19.51 5.23
N GLY A 243 7.75 18.64 5.34
CA GLY A 243 9.14 19.02 5.14
C GLY A 243 9.44 19.47 3.71
N ALA A 244 8.76 18.98 2.67
CA ALA A 244 8.94 19.44 1.30
C ALA A 244 8.29 20.81 1.08
N ALA A 245 7.20 21.09 1.79
CA ALA A 245 6.61 22.42 1.83
C ALA A 245 7.48 23.41 2.62
N ALA A 246 8.18 22.95 3.66
CA ALA A 246 9.14 23.73 4.43
C ALA A 246 10.44 23.99 3.65
N GLU A 247 11.00 23.00 2.96
CA GLU A 247 12.17 23.11 2.07
C GLU A 247 11.87 23.96 0.84
N ALA A 248 10.69 23.80 0.21
CA ALA A 248 10.29 24.66 -0.90
C ALA A 248 10.04 26.11 -0.46
N LYS A 249 9.59 26.34 0.78
CA LYS A 249 9.50 27.68 1.39
C LYS A 249 10.87 28.23 1.80
N GLY A 250 11.79 27.38 2.24
CA GLY A 250 13.19 27.70 2.55
C GLY A 250 13.97 28.10 1.30
N ALA A 251 13.87 27.32 0.22
CA ALA A 251 14.47 27.61 -1.08
C ALA A 251 13.91 28.91 -1.69
N LYS A 252 12.60 29.17 -1.56
CA LYS A 252 12.00 30.46 -1.98
C LYS A 252 12.40 31.66 -1.10
N ARG A 253 12.80 31.44 0.15
CA ARG A 253 13.36 32.49 1.03
C ARG A 253 14.84 32.74 0.71
N SER A 254 15.61 31.68 0.43
CA SER A 254 17.00 31.76 -0.03
C SER A 254 17.12 32.52 -1.34
N SER A 255 16.25 32.25 -2.32
CA SER A 255 16.27 32.93 -3.62
C SER A 255 15.74 34.37 -3.59
N LYS A 256 15.12 34.81 -2.49
CA LYS A 256 14.62 36.19 -2.33
C LYS A 256 15.59 37.11 -1.60
N ASN A 257 16.61 36.56 -0.94
CA ASN A 257 17.57 37.32 -0.13
C ASN A 257 18.91 37.58 -0.83
N GLU A 258 19.13 37.07 -2.04
CA GLU A 258 20.14 37.65 -2.95
C GLU A 258 19.60 38.97 -3.50
N SER A 259 19.58 39.96 -2.61
CA SER A 259 19.07 41.29 -2.84
C SER A 259 19.78 41.96 -4.02
N ALA A 260 19.05 42.81 -4.75
CA ALA A 260 19.50 43.61 -5.88
C ALA A 260 20.79 44.44 -5.65
N ALA A 261 21.27 44.52 -4.40
CA ALA A 261 22.58 45.06 -4.04
C ALA A 261 23.73 44.23 -4.62
N SER A 262 23.69 42.89 -4.56
CA SER A 262 24.77 42.02 -5.06
C SER A 262 24.90 42.07 -6.59
N ILE A 263 23.77 42.24 -7.30
CA ILE A 263 23.73 42.34 -8.77
C ILE A 263 24.27 43.71 -9.24
N LYS A 264 24.03 44.80 -8.48
CA LYS A 264 24.58 46.13 -8.79
C LYS A 264 26.10 46.20 -8.59
N THR A 265 26.64 45.46 -7.62
CA THR A 265 28.09 45.40 -7.36
C THR A 265 28.82 44.58 -8.44
N ALA A 266 28.21 43.50 -8.94
CA ALA A 266 28.77 42.70 -10.03
C ALA A 266 28.82 43.46 -11.37
N ASN A 267 27.79 44.26 -11.69
CA ASN A 267 27.75 45.02 -12.95
C ASN A 267 28.70 46.23 -12.99
N LYS A 268 29.17 46.73 -11.84
CA LYS A 268 30.22 47.78 -11.79
C LYS A 268 31.62 47.25 -12.10
N PHE A 269 31.87 45.97 -11.88
CA PHE A 269 33.17 45.35 -12.18
C PHE A 269 33.37 45.07 -13.68
N VAL A 270 32.28 44.82 -14.43
CA VAL A 270 32.35 44.56 -15.88
C VAL A 270 32.50 45.85 -16.69
N SER A 271 32.04 46.99 -16.18
CA SER A 271 32.14 48.29 -16.89
C SER A 271 33.41 49.09 -16.59
N SER A 272 34.36 48.53 -15.82
CA SER A 272 35.61 49.23 -15.41
C SER A 272 36.88 48.43 -15.68
N ALA A 273 36.82 47.42 -16.54
CA ALA A 273 38.01 46.82 -17.14
C ALA A 273 38.38 47.59 -18.43
N PRO A 274 39.61 48.11 -18.57
CA PRO A 274 40.08 48.85 -19.75
C PRO A 274 40.23 47.98 -21.01
#